data_AF-A0A2A5D6C1-F1
#
_entry.id   AF-A0A2A5D6C1-F1
#
_cell.length_a   1.000
_cell.length_b   1.000
_cell.length_c   1.000
_cell.angle_alpha   90.00
_cell.angle_beta   90.00
_cell.angle_gamma   90.00
#
_symmetry.space_group_name_H-M   'P 1'
#
loop_
_entity.id
_entity.type
_entity.pdbx_description
1 polymer ?
#
loop_
_entity_poly.entity_id
_entity_poly.type
_entity_poly.pdbx_seq_one_letter_code
_entity_poly.pdbx_strand_id
1 'polypeptide(L)'
;MIELKNESHAKILNGFFYSNHGLLEVLPSCDSEDLYVRGFVAIRDFTQNSINFEDTEKIITSLIFSDSDQDYEIHLFIILFWITYLIGADKFNAANKLLSFASSLINKKTNSELKALFYFAEGFKESYQGNKIKREECFEKAINICAKNSSYFHWILSRCRLFYAELGQLVKFKEKYDVHGPIRKSSKNYPSYFAETVNDIETCNRVITNLDLEKIFNKSSSMDIRIYQKHEKTSYLVQGQLDLYENVYLDNEDAYADSTYFLIKNNKEKALAIIRDEIKRLPNLNLSAGLIYRAPVRAELANGNHEAAFQLIQKYRALGGWHYMDDFYLARVELLRGNREEATEQFNNAYHWCRYFNASQRLDFEIKLSYEIKPEDLWYLSQHLNEKNKGALQIKDSVSYKNHKYGIGRLIGKSQSTLLLKNLIKKYAPMESNILITGETGVGKDVVAKVLHEESSRRKEPYIAINCASIAESLLQSELFGHEVGAFTGAVSKRKGVFEAA
;
A
#
# COMPACT_ATOMS: atom_id res chain seq x y z
N MET A 1 -7.29 -47.06 20.44
CA MET A 1 -6.34 -46.29 19.59
C MET A 1 -7.03 -45.49 18.50
N ILE A 2 -7.98 -46.06 17.76
CA ILE A 2 -8.66 -45.37 16.64
C ILE A 2 -9.53 -44.18 17.12
N GLU A 3 -10.32 -44.33 18.19
CA GLU A 3 -11.11 -43.20 18.76
C GLU A 3 -10.23 -42.07 19.33
N LEU A 4 -9.07 -42.40 19.89
CA LEU A 4 -8.12 -41.42 20.43
C LEU A 4 -7.45 -40.57 19.34
N LYS A 5 -7.22 -41.14 18.13
CA LYS A 5 -6.67 -40.42 16.97
C LYS A 5 -7.64 -39.40 16.38
N ASN A 6 -8.92 -39.76 16.29
CA ASN A 6 -9.97 -38.84 15.84
C ASN A 6 -10.17 -37.68 16.84
N GLU A 7 -10.04 -37.95 18.14
CA GLU A 7 -10.04 -36.88 19.15
C GLU A 7 -8.83 -35.94 19.04
N SER A 8 -7.62 -36.43 18.73
CA SER A 8 -6.45 -35.58 18.53
C SER A 8 -6.57 -34.71 17.27
N HIS A 9 -7.07 -35.25 16.16
CA HIS A 9 -7.27 -34.48 14.93
C HIS A 9 -8.36 -33.42 15.08
N ALA A 10 -9.47 -33.76 15.74
CA ALA A 10 -10.52 -32.81 16.07
C ALA A 10 -10.02 -31.71 17.03
N LYS A 11 -9.15 -32.05 17.99
CA LYS A 11 -8.48 -31.06 18.86
C LYS A 11 -7.57 -30.11 18.07
N ILE A 12 -6.85 -30.60 17.05
CA ILE A 12 -6.04 -29.75 16.17
C ILE A 12 -6.92 -28.76 15.40
N LEU A 13 -7.98 -29.24 14.74
CA LEU A 13 -8.89 -28.40 13.95
C LEU A 13 -9.61 -27.38 14.85
N ASN A 14 -10.17 -27.83 15.99
CA ASN A 14 -10.86 -26.94 16.91
C ASN A 14 -9.91 -25.93 17.58
N GLY A 15 -8.72 -26.38 17.97
CA GLY A 15 -7.66 -25.52 18.50
C GLY A 15 -7.26 -24.46 17.47
N PHE A 16 -7.09 -24.82 16.20
CA PHE A 16 -6.72 -23.86 15.17
C PHE A 16 -7.85 -22.86 14.84
N PHE A 17 -9.08 -23.34 14.67
CA PHE A 17 -10.20 -22.52 14.20
C PHE A 17 -10.89 -21.71 15.29
N TYR A 18 -10.99 -22.23 16.52
CA TYR A 18 -11.77 -21.59 17.60
C TYR A 18 -10.93 -21.09 18.77
N SER A 19 -9.61 -21.28 18.74
CA SER A 19 -8.71 -20.68 19.73
C SER A 19 -7.81 -19.61 19.10
N ASN A 20 -7.22 -18.79 19.97
CA ASN A 20 -6.23 -17.79 19.58
C ASN A 20 -4.84 -18.39 19.31
N HIS A 21 -4.66 -19.71 19.46
CA HIS A 21 -3.37 -20.38 19.31
C HIS A 21 -2.97 -20.58 17.85
N GLY A 22 -1.74 -20.19 17.50
CA GLY A 22 -1.13 -20.52 16.21
C GLY A 22 -1.10 -22.02 15.95
N LEU A 23 -0.98 -22.45 14.69
CA LEU A 23 -0.82 -23.88 14.39
C LEU A 23 0.36 -24.48 15.20
N LEU A 24 1.47 -23.74 15.33
CA LEU A 24 2.64 -24.13 16.11
C LEU A 24 2.40 -24.29 17.61
N GLU A 25 1.39 -23.63 18.16
CA GLU A 25 1.01 -23.72 19.57
C GLU A 25 0.02 -24.86 19.82
N VAL A 26 -0.70 -25.29 18.77
CA VAL A 26 -1.67 -26.40 18.83
C VAL A 26 -0.98 -27.75 18.67
N LEU A 27 0.04 -27.84 17.81
CA LEU A 27 0.77 -29.09 17.51
C LEU A 27 1.48 -29.78 18.70
N PRO A 28 2.08 -29.08 19.69
CA PRO A 28 2.80 -29.71 20.80
C PRO A 28 1.93 -30.55 21.74
N SER A 29 0.61 -30.50 21.59
CA SER A 29 -0.36 -31.25 22.40
C SER A 29 -0.68 -32.65 21.86
N CYS A 30 -0.03 -33.08 20.77
CA CYS A 30 -0.33 -34.31 20.03
C CYS A 30 0.88 -35.27 19.95
N ASP A 31 0.59 -36.55 19.70
CA ASP A 31 1.61 -37.61 19.58
C ASP A 31 2.56 -37.36 18.39
N SER A 32 3.87 -37.33 18.65
CA SER A 32 4.89 -37.07 17.62
C SER A 32 5.02 -38.17 16.57
N GLU A 33 4.48 -39.36 16.84
CA GLU A 33 4.46 -40.46 15.86
C GLU A 33 3.28 -40.37 14.87
N ASP A 34 2.35 -39.43 15.06
CA ASP A 34 1.24 -39.23 14.14
C ASP A 34 1.71 -38.66 12.79
N LEU A 35 1.30 -39.33 11.69
CA LEU A 35 1.63 -38.97 10.32
C LEU A 35 1.22 -37.54 9.96
N TYR A 36 0.04 -37.07 10.39
CA TYR A 36 -0.44 -35.72 10.12
C TYR A 36 0.33 -34.66 10.92
N VAL A 37 0.70 -34.98 12.17
CA VAL A 37 1.56 -34.12 12.99
C VAL A 37 2.95 -33.96 12.35
N ARG A 38 3.53 -35.04 11.82
CA ARG A 38 4.79 -34.98 11.05
C ARG A 38 4.67 -34.11 9.80
N GLY A 39 3.53 -34.15 9.10
CA GLY A 39 3.24 -33.27 7.97
C GLY A 39 3.26 -31.79 8.37
N PHE A 40 2.56 -31.41 9.44
CA PHE A 40 2.56 -30.03 9.92
C PHE A 40 3.93 -29.57 10.45
N VAL A 41 4.69 -30.46 11.07
CA VAL A 41 6.08 -30.20 11.49
C VAL A 41 6.97 -29.96 10.28
N ALA A 42 6.83 -30.74 9.20
CA ALA A 42 7.57 -30.51 7.96
C ALA A 42 7.23 -29.17 7.30
N ILE A 43 5.95 -28.74 7.36
CA ILE A 43 5.55 -27.39 6.92
C ILE A 43 6.20 -26.32 7.80
N ARG A 44 6.17 -26.48 9.13
CA ARG A 44 6.85 -25.55 10.06
C ARG A 44 8.33 -25.42 9.73
N ASP A 45 9.02 -26.55 9.63
CA ASP A 45 10.46 -26.57 9.40
C ASP A 45 10.80 -25.91 8.05
N PHE A 46 9.96 -26.10 7.04
CA PHE A 46 10.11 -25.41 5.75
C PHE A 46 10.01 -23.88 5.92
N THR A 47 9.04 -23.40 6.71
CA THR A 47 8.88 -21.95 6.96
C THR A 47 10.02 -21.32 7.75
N GLN A 48 10.72 -22.12 8.55
CA GLN A 48 11.88 -21.71 9.32
C GLN A 48 13.20 -21.89 8.54
N ASN A 49 13.11 -22.27 7.26
CA ASN A 49 14.25 -22.62 6.40
C ASN A 49 15.14 -23.74 6.99
N SER A 50 14.59 -24.61 7.84
CA SER A 50 15.33 -25.73 8.44
C SER A 50 15.26 -27.02 7.63
N ILE A 51 14.36 -27.09 6.62
CA ILE A 51 14.27 -28.18 5.65
C ILE A 51 14.03 -27.61 4.25
N ASN A 52 14.50 -28.32 3.23
CA ASN A 52 14.31 -27.90 1.84
C ASN A 52 12.90 -28.25 1.31
N PHE A 53 12.54 -27.64 0.19
CA PHE A 53 11.25 -27.84 -0.47
C PHE A 53 10.96 -29.29 -0.84
N GLU A 54 11.95 -29.98 -1.42
CA GLU A 54 11.79 -31.32 -1.98
C GLU A 54 11.50 -32.37 -0.90
N ASP A 55 12.12 -32.21 0.26
CA ASP A 55 11.93 -33.11 1.40
C ASP A 55 10.57 -32.88 2.07
N THR A 56 10.14 -31.62 2.23
CA THR A 56 8.77 -31.31 2.70
C THR A 56 7.71 -31.79 1.72
N GLU A 57 7.93 -31.60 0.41
CA GLU A 57 7.01 -32.06 -0.63
C GLU A 57 6.89 -33.59 -0.62
N LYS A 58 8.00 -34.33 -0.48
CA LYS A 58 7.98 -35.79 -0.36
C LYS A 58 7.19 -36.24 0.86
N ILE A 59 7.42 -35.63 2.03
CA ILE A 59 6.71 -35.95 3.26
C ILE A 59 5.21 -35.72 3.07
N ILE A 60 4.80 -34.53 2.59
CA ILE A 60 3.39 -34.21 2.40
C ILE A 60 2.74 -35.08 1.33
N THR A 61 3.44 -35.36 0.23
CA THR A 61 2.93 -36.21 -0.85
C THR A 61 2.71 -37.65 -0.37
N SER A 62 3.62 -38.18 0.47
CA SER A 62 3.44 -39.50 1.09
C SER A 62 2.22 -39.58 2.02
N LEU A 63 1.85 -38.45 2.64
CA LEU A 63 0.63 -38.30 3.45
C LEU A 63 -0.63 -38.15 2.59
N ILE A 64 -0.52 -37.59 1.38
CA ILE A 64 -1.66 -37.42 0.47
C ILE A 64 -2.18 -38.73 -0.09
N PHE A 65 -1.31 -39.72 -0.22
CA PHE A 65 -1.66 -41.01 -0.79
C PHE A 65 -1.79 -42.14 0.24
N SER A 66 -1.90 -41.83 1.54
CA SER A 66 -2.16 -42.84 2.57
C SER A 66 -3.67 -43.13 2.71
N ASP A 67 -4.07 -44.41 2.58
CA ASP A 67 -5.46 -44.91 2.57
C ASP A 67 -6.21 -44.77 3.91
N SER A 68 -6.60 -43.56 4.32
CA SER A 68 -7.51 -43.40 5.47
C SER A 68 -8.64 -42.41 5.19
N ASP A 69 -9.74 -42.91 4.63
CA ASP A 69 -11.02 -42.20 4.46
C ASP A 69 -11.60 -41.63 5.77
N GLN A 70 -11.15 -42.12 6.94
CA GLN A 70 -11.65 -41.70 8.25
C GLN A 70 -11.14 -40.32 8.71
N ASP A 71 -10.10 -39.77 8.07
CA ASP A 71 -9.41 -38.53 8.47
C ASP A 71 -9.41 -37.44 7.37
N TYR A 72 -10.42 -37.44 6.50
CA TYR A 72 -10.43 -36.57 5.31
C TYR A 72 -10.38 -35.06 5.62
N GLU A 73 -10.89 -34.59 6.78
CA GLU A 73 -10.86 -33.17 7.16
C GLU A 73 -9.46 -32.68 7.57
N ILE A 74 -8.73 -33.46 8.35
CA ILE A 74 -7.34 -33.12 8.71
C ILE A 74 -6.42 -33.25 7.50
N HIS A 75 -6.73 -34.22 6.62
CA HIS A 75 -6.06 -34.40 5.36
C HIS A 75 -6.24 -33.18 4.44
N LEU A 76 -7.48 -32.73 4.25
CA LEU A 76 -7.81 -31.51 3.53
C LEU A 76 -7.16 -30.28 4.17
N PHE A 77 -7.13 -30.20 5.51
CA PHE A 77 -6.50 -29.09 6.22
C PHE A 77 -5.00 -28.98 5.91
N ILE A 78 -4.25 -30.09 5.95
CA ILE A 78 -2.82 -30.09 5.56
C ILE A 78 -2.63 -29.63 4.12
N ILE A 79 -3.43 -30.15 3.18
CA ILE A 79 -3.32 -29.77 1.77
C ILE A 79 -3.54 -28.27 1.59
N LEU A 80 -4.62 -27.73 2.17
CA LEU A 80 -4.94 -26.31 2.08
C LEU A 80 -3.86 -25.44 2.71
N PHE A 81 -3.31 -25.87 3.85
CA PHE A 81 -2.22 -25.17 4.51
C PHE A 81 -0.95 -25.19 3.67
N TRP A 82 -0.59 -26.34 3.08
CA TRP A 82 0.54 -26.46 2.19
C TRP A 82 0.39 -25.58 0.95
N ILE A 83 -0.79 -25.55 0.34
CA ILE A 83 -1.11 -24.66 -0.79
C ILE A 83 -0.79 -23.20 -0.46
N THR A 84 -1.17 -22.71 0.73
CA THR A 84 -0.88 -21.31 1.11
C THR A 84 0.62 -21.02 1.17
N TYR A 85 1.45 -21.97 1.58
CA TYR A 85 2.91 -21.82 1.57
C TYR A 85 3.53 -21.98 0.18
N LEU A 86 3.03 -22.90 -0.63
CA LEU A 86 3.45 -23.05 -2.02
C LEU A 86 3.23 -21.77 -2.82
N ILE A 87 2.09 -21.12 -2.61
CA ILE A 87 1.78 -19.82 -3.20
C ILE A 87 2.77 -18.76 -2.71
N GLY A 88 3.07 -18.73 -1.41
CA GLY A 88 4.06 -17.80 -0.84
C GLY A 88 5.50 -18.04 -1.29
N ALA A 89 5.84 -19.26 -1.70
CA ALA A 89 7.15 -19.65 -2.24
C ALA A 89 7.23 -19.62 -3.78
N ASP A 90 6.28 -18.95 -4.44
CA ASP A 90 6.17 -18.81 -5.90
C ASP A 90 6.08 -20.15 -6.68
N LYS A 91 5.62 -21.23 -6.04
CA LYS A 91 5.42 -22.56 -6.64
C LYS A 91 3.99 -22.74 -7.16
N PHE A 92 3.54 -21.84 -8.03
CA PHE A 92 2.13 -21.76 -8.48
C PHE A 92 1.60 -23.02 -9.17
N ASN A 93 2.43 -23.69 -9.97
CA ASN A 93 2.01 -24.89 -10.70
C ASN A 93 1.67 -26.05 -9.75
N ALA A 94 2.47 -26.23 -8.70
CA ALA A 94 2.20 -27.24 -7.66
C ALA A 94 0.96 -26.85 -6.85
N ALA A 95 0.86 -25.59 -6.44
CA ALA A 95 -0.31 -25.07 -5.73
C ALA A 95 -1.61 -25.29 -6.51
N ASN A 96 -1.62 -25.01 -7.83
CA ASN A 96 -2.79 -25.18 -8.69
C ASN A 96 -3.26 -26.63 -8.78
N LYS A 97 -2.34 -27.58 -8.94
CA LYS A 97 -2.66 -29.01 -8.96
C LYS A 97 -3.30 -29.44 -7.65
N LEU A 98 -2.70 -29.06 -6.53
CA LEU A 98 -3.24 -29.37 -5.20
C LEU A 98 -4.59 -28.68 -4.94
N LEU A 99 -4.80 -27.47 -5.45
CA LEU A 99 -6.08 -26.77 -5.36
C LEU A 99 -7.19 -27.51 -6.12
N SER A 100 -6.89 -28.01 -7.31
CA SER A 100 -7.83 -28.84 -8.08
C SER A 100 -8.12 -30.19 -7.41
N PHE A 101 -7.14 -30.74 -6.70
CA PHE A 101 -7.34 -31.95 -5.90
C PHE A 101 -8.19 -31.66 -4.66
N ALA A 102 -7.88 -30.60 -3.92
CA ALA A 102 -8.63 -30.17 -2.74
C ALA A 102 -10.10 -29.88 -3.06
N SER A 103 -10.39 -29.27 -4.22
CA SER A 103 -11.78 -29.01 -4.64
C SER A 103 -12.58 -30.29 -4.85
N SER A 104 -11.94 -31.37 -5.31
CA SER A 104 -12.58 -32.69 -5.46
C SER A 104 -12.91 -33.37 -4.13
N LEU A 105 -12.17 -33.04 -3.06
CA LEU A 105 -12.41 -33.56 -1.71
C LEU A 105 -13.51 -32.80 -0.95
N ILE A 106 -13.78 -31.55 -1.34
CA ILE A 106 -14.79 -30.71 -0.69
C ILE A 106 -16.19 -31.21 -1.05
N ASN A 107 -16.98 -31.53 -0.04
CA ASN A 107 -18.34 -32.01 -0.18
C ASN A 107 -19.30 -31.25 0.76
N LYS A 108 -20.59 -31.63 0.76
CA LYS A 108 -21.60 -30.96 1.60
C LYS A 108 -21.29 -31.09 3.10
N LYS A 109 -20.71 -32.21 3.55
CA LYS A 109 -20.40 -32.50 4.96
C LYS A 109 -19.14 -31.79 5.47
N THR A 110 -18.26 -31.31 4.58
CA THR A 110 -17.03 -30.61 4.97
C THR A 110 -17.34 -29.40 5.84
N ASN A 111 -16.59 -29.27 6.94
CA ASN A 111 -16.61 -28.14 7.85
C ASN A 111 -16.57 -26.76 7.11
N SER A 112 -17.35 -25.79 7.59
CA SER A 112 -17.46 -24.44 7.04
C SER A 112 -16.12 -23.69 7.00
N GLU A 113 -15.29 -23.83 8.03
CA GLU A 113 -14.00 -23.20 8.17
C GLU A 113 -12.99 -23.75 7.18
N LEU A 114 -13.02 -25.05 6.88
CA LEU A 114 -12.21 -25.66 5.82
C LEU A 114 -12.64 -25.19 4.42
N LYS A 115 -13.95 -25.07 4.18
CA LYS A 115 -14.48 -24.45 2.94
C LYS A 115 -14.01 -23.00 2.82
N ALA A 116 -14.04 -22.23 3.91
CA ALA A 116 -13.56 -20.86 3.93
C ALA A 116 -12.05 -20.77 3.66
N LEU A 117 -11.24 -21.66 4.25
CA LEU A 117 -9.80 -21.77 4.00
C LEU A 117 -9.52 -22.11 2.52
N PHE A 118 -10.31 -22.98 1.90
CA PHE A 118 -10.20 -23.26 0.47
C PHE A 118 -10.44 -22.03 -0.39
N TYR A 119 -11.57 -21.33 -0.20
CA TYR A 119 -11.86 -20.10 -0.95
C TYR A 119 -10.83 -19.01 -0.68
N PHE A 120 -10.29 -18.96 0.53
CA PHE A 120 -9.19 -18.05 0.85
C PHE A 120 -7.92 -18.41 0.06
N ALA A 121 -7.54 -19.68 -0.01
CA ALA A 121 -6.41 -20.14 -0.83
C ALA A 121 -6.62 -19.88 -2.33
N GLU A 122 -7.84 -20.06 -2.85
CA GLU A 122 -8.21 -19.65 -4.21
C GLU A 122 -8.00 -18.16 -4.43
N GLY A 123 -8.47 -17.32 -3.49
CA GLY A 123 -8.30 -15.88 -3.56
C GLY A 123 -6.83 -15.47 -3.56
N PHE A 124 -5.99 -16.11 -2.73
CA PHE A 124 -4.53 -15.89 -2.75
C PHE A 124 -3.94 -16.23 -4.12
N LYS A 125 -4.26 -17.39 -4.69
CA LYS A 125 -3.82 -17.78 -6.03
C LYS A 125 -4.22 -16.74 -7.09
N GLU A 126 -5.49 -16.32 -7.10
CA GLU A 126 -5.98 -15.30 -8.03
C GLU A 126 -5.27 -13.95 -7.83
N SER A 127 -4.92 -13.59 -6.58
CA SER A 127 -4.14 -12.38 -6.28
C SER A 127 -2.76 -12.40 -6.95
N TYR A 128 -2.08 -13.55 -6.95
CA TYR A 128 -0.79 -13.72 -7.61
C TYR A 128 -0.91 -13.77 -9.14
N GLN A 129 -2.03 -14.26 -9.67
CA GLN A 129 -2.35 -14.20 -11.09
C GLN A 129 -2.83 -12.81 -11.54
N GLY A 130 -2.94 -11.86 -10.59
CA GLY A 130 -3.41 -10.50 -10.82
C GLY A 130 -4.93 -10.35 -10.89
N ASN A 131 -5.69 -11.44 -10.84
CA ASN A 131 -7.14 -11.42 -10.98
C ASN A 131 -7.85 -10.93 -9.70
N LYS A 132 -7.84 -9.61 -9.49
CA LYS A 132 -8.36 -8.99 -8.28
C LYS A 132 -9.88 -9.13 -8.10
N ILE A 133 -10.64 -9.17 -9.18
CA ILE A 133 -12.10 -9.34 -9.14
C ILE A 133 -12.41 -10.73 -8.58
N LYS A 134 -11.85 -11.79 -9.18
CA LYS A 134 -12.04 -13.15 -8.67
C LYS A 134 -11.49 -13.33 -7.26
N ARG A 135 -10.35 -12.70 -6.95
CA ARG A 135 -9.82 -12.67 -5.58
C ARG A 135 -10.85 -12.11 -4.60
N GLU A 136 -11.46 -10.97 -4.90
CA GLU A 136 -12.48 -10.36 -4.03
C GLU A 136 -13.71 -11.25 -3.89
N GLU A 137 -14.20 -11.86 -4.97
CA GLU A 137 -15.29 -12.83 -4.93
C GLU A 137 -14.96 -14.04 -4.05
N CYS A 138 -13.75 -14.59 -4.16
CA CYS A 138 -13.28 -15.70 -3.34
C CYS A 138 -13.20 -15.31 -1.85
N PHE A 139 -12.69 -14.12 -1.54
CA PHE A 139 -12.64 -13.61 -0.17
C PHE A 139 -14.02 -13.36 0.42
N GLU A 140 -14.96 -12.82 -0.36
CA GLU A 140 -16.36 -12.69 0.05
C GLU A 140 -16.99 -14.04 0.37
N LYS A 141 -16.80 -15.04 -0.50
CA LYS A 141 -17.26 -16.41 -0.24
C LYS A 141 -16.67 -16.96 1.05
N ALA A 142 -15.37 -16.78 1.27
CA ALA A 142 -14.71 -17.24 2.50
C ALA A 142 -15.31 -16.58 3.75
N ILE A 143 -15.51 -15.26 3.73
CA ILE A 143 -16.08 -14.50 4.86
C ILE A 143 -17.53 -14.91 5.13
N ASN A 144 -18.34 -15.12 4.08
CA ASN A 144 -19.75 -15.46 4.22
C ASN A 144 -19.98 -16.89 4.73
N ILE A 145 -19.08 -17.82 4.41
CA ILE A 145 -19.18 -19.23 4.82
C ILE A 145 -18.61 -19.45 6.23
N CYS A 146 -17.56 -18.71 6.61
CA CYS A 146 -16.90 -18.88 7.90
C CYS A 146 -17.78 -18.40 9.07
N ALA A 147 -17.86 -19.19 10.14
CA ALA A 147 -18.67 -18.85 11.29
C ALA A 147 -18.09 -17.61 12.02
N LYS A 148 -18.93 -16.63 12.35
CA LYS A 148 -18.50 -15.35 12.96
C LYS A 148 -17.82 -15.51 14.33
N ASN A 149 -18.09 -16.60 15.05
CA ASN A 149 -17.48 -16.94 16.33
C ASN A 149 -16.12 -17.65 16.17
N SER A 150 -15.72 -18.01 14.96
CA SER A 150 -14.43 -18.62 14.66
C SER A 150 -13.30 -17.58 14.80
N SER A 151 -12.22 -17.92 15.50
CA SER A 151 -10.99 -17.12 15.48
C SER A 151 -10.41 -16.99 14.07
N TYR A 152 -10.70 -17.96 13.20
CA TYR A 152 -10.29 -17.95 11.80
C TYR A 152 -11.06 -16.93 10.95
N PHE A 153 -12.34 -16.67 11.26
CA PHE A 153 -13.12 -15.60 10.62
C PHE A 153 -12.42 -14.24 10.80
N HIS A 154 -12.00 -13.93 12.02
CA HIS A 154 -11.28 -12.69 12.30
C HIS A 154 -9.89 -12.65 11.66
N TRP A 155 -9.22 -13.79 11.52
CA TRP A 155 -7.97 -13.89 10.77
C TRP A 155 -8.16 -13.61 9.27
N ILE A 156 -9.17 -14.21 8.62
CA ILE A 156 -9.52 -13.93 7.22
C ILE A 156 -9.81 -12.44 7.06
N LEU A 157 -10.66 -11.87 7.92
CA LEU A 157 -10.98 -10.44 7.87
C LEU A 157 -9.73 -9.57 7.99
N SER A 158 -8.80 -9.89 8.89
CA SER A 158 -7.52 -9.16 9.03
C SER A 158 -6.64 -9.26 7.78
N ARG A 159 -6.62 -10.41 7.10
CA ARG A 159 -5.83 -10.60 5.86
C ARG A 159 -6.48 -9.85 4.69
N CYS A 160 -7.80 -9.95 4.53
CA CYS A 160 -8.55 -9.13 3.57
C CYS A 160 -8.31 -7.64 3.82
N ARG A 161 -8.36 -7.20 5.07
CA ARG A 161 -8.09 -5.82 5.47
C ARG A 161 -6.70 -5.35 5.04
N LEU A 162 -5.67 -6.18 5.21
CA LEU A 162 -4.31 -5.86 4.77
C LEU A 162 -4.23 -5.68 3.25
N PHE A 163 -4.92 -6.53 2.46
CA PHE A 163 -4.95 -6.36 1.00
C PHE A 163 -5.59 -5.05 0.54
N TYR A 164 -6.67 -4.62 1.20
CA TYR A 164 -7.26 -3.30 0.91
C TYR A 164 -6.32 -2.17 1.35
N ALA A 165 -5.60 -2.34 2.47
CA ALA A 165 -4.63 -1.37 2.96
C ALA A 165 -3.42 -1.19 2.03
N GLU A 166 -2.89 -2.27 1.45
CA GLU A 166 -1.81 -2.21 0.45
C GLU A 166 -2.20 -1.45 -0.82
N LEU A 167 -3.50 -1.26 -1.04
CA LEU A 167 -4.06 -0.47 -2.14
C LEU A 167 -4.55 0.91 -1.68
N GLY A 168 -4.39 1.28 -0.41
CA GLY A 168 -4.90 2.55 0.14
C GLY A 168 -6.42 2.61 0.22
N GLN A 169 -7.12 1.48 0.09
CA GLN A 169 -8.58 1.38 -0.02
C GLN A 169 -9.24 0.92 1.29
N LEU A 170 -8.61 1.17 2.44
CA LEU A 170 -9.15 0.72 3.72
C LEU A 170 -10.53 1.33 4.04
N VAL A 171 -10.85 2.51 3.47
CA VAL A 171 -12.20 3.12 3.56
C VAL A 171 -13.25 2.18 2.98
N LYS A 172 -13.05 1.68 1.75
CA LYS A 172 -13.95 0.76 1.06
C LYS A 172 -14.15 -0.54 1.83
N PHE A 173 -13.09 -1.06 2.46
CA PHE A 173 -13.21 -2.24 3.34
C PHE A 173 -14.12 -1.98 4.55
N LYS A 174 -13.93 -0.83 5.23
CA LYS A 174 -14.72 -0.48 6.42
C LYS A 174 -16.20 -0.31 6.08
N GLU A 175 -16.51 0.35 4.96
CA GLU A 175 -17.88 0.52 4.46
C GLU A 175 -18.53 -0.82 4.10
N LYS A 176 -17.79 -1.71 3.44
CA LYS A 176 -18.31 -2.99 2.95
C LYS A 176 -18.62 -3.99 4.06
N TYR A 177 -17.79 -4.05 5.09
CA TYR A 177 -17.91 -5.07 6.14
C TYR A 177 -18.45 -4.53 7.47
N ASP A 178 -18.83 -3.25 7.54
CA ASP A 178 -19.29 -2.56 8.76
C ASP A 178 -18.32 -2.73 9.95
N VAL A 179 -17.02 -2.75 9.65
CA VAL A 179 -15.96 -2.92 10.65
C VAL A 179 -15.35 -1.55 10.96
N HIS A 180 -15.83 -0.92 12.02
CA HIS A 180 -15.27 0.34 12.52
C HIS A 180 -14.24 0.09 13.65
N GLY A 181 -12.98 0.41 13.38
CA GLY A 181 -11.88 0.31 14.35
C GLY A 181 -10.98 -0.93 14.16
N PRO A 182 -9.97 -1.12 15.02
CA PRO A 182 -9.10 -2.29 14.97
C PRO A 182 -9.91 -3.55 15.29
N ILE A 183 -9.72 -4.61 14.48
CA ILE A 183 -10.30 -5.93 14.75
C ILE A 183 -9.74 -6.40 16.11
N ARG A 184 -10.59 -6.43 17.15
CA ARG A 184 -10.17 -6.77 18.52
C ARG A 184 -9.60 -8.18 18.55
N LYS A 185 -8.39 -8.31 19.11
CA LYS A 185 -7.84 -9.56 19.68
C LYS A 185 -7.92 -10.80 18.78
N SER A 186 -7.45 -10.72 17.53
CA SER A 186 -6.90 -11.94 16.92
C SER A 186 -5.99 -11.56 15.78
N SER A 187 -4.70 -11.71 16.00
CA SER A 187 -3.81 -11.78 14.87
C SER A 187 -2.59 -12.52 15.38
N LYS A 188 -2.57 -13.80 15.04
CA LYS A 188 -1.49 -14.73 15.33
C LYS A 188 -0.12 -14.18 14.86
N ASN A 189 -0.09 -13.20 13.91
CA ASN A 189 1.16 -12.72 13.29
C ASN A 189 1.33 -11.18 13.13
N TYR A 190 0.28 -10.35 13.21
CA TYR A 190 0.37 -8.89 12.95
C TYR A 190 -0.28 -8.03 14.05
N PRO A 191 0.28 -6.90 14.49
CA PRO A 191 -0.42 -5.98 15.39
C PRO A 191 -1.74 -5.50 14.78
N SER A 192 -2.75 -5.25 15.62
CA SER A 192 -4.10 -4.85 15.18
C SER A 192 -4.15 -3.55 14.37
N TYR A 193 -3.08 -2.75 14.42
CA TYR A 193 -2.90 -1.49 13.72
C TYR A 193 -2.10 -1.62 12.41
N PHE A 194 -1.57 -2.80 12.08
CA PHE A 194 -0.64 -2.95 10.96
C PHE A 194 -1.26 -2.58 9.61
N ALA A 195 -2.51 -3.00 9.37
CA ALA A 195 -3.23 -2.64 8.15
C ALA A 195 -3.45 -1.12 8.07
N GLU A 196 -3.75 -0.44 9.18
CA GLU A 196 -3.84 1.02 9.22
C GLU A 196 -2.51 1.68 8.87
N THR A 197 -1.41 1.17 9.43
CA THR A 197 -0.06 1.65 9.13
C THR A 197 0.28 1.49 7.65
N VAL A 198 0.01 0.31 7.08
CA VAL A 198 0.23 0.05 5.65
C VAL A 198 -0.60 0.98 4.78
N ASN A 199 -1.88 1.19 5.13
CA ASN A 199 -2.75 2.12 4.42
C ASN A 199 -2.25 3.56 4.53
N ASP A 200 -1.79 3.99 5.69
CA ASP A 200 -1.25 5.33 5.92
C ASP A 200 0.02 5.58 5.09
N ILE A 201 0.88 4.55 4.94
CA ILE A 201 2.05 4.60 4.05
C ILE A 201 1.60 4.73 2.60
N GLU A 202 0.66 3.89 2.17
CA GLU A 202 0.16 3.89 0.79
C GLU A 202 -0.52 5.22 0.41
N THR A 203 -1.26 5.81 1.34
CA THR A 203 -1.97 7.09 1.16
C THR A 203 -1.12 8.31 1.51
N CYS A 204 0.13 8.11 1.94
CA CYS A 204 1.06 9.13 2.41
C CYS A 204 0.53 10.02 3.56
N ASN A 205 -0.42 9.53 4.36
CA ASN A 205 -1.13 10.34 5.35
C ASN A 205 -0.35 10.59 6.65
N ARG A 206 0.57 9.69 7.04
CA ARG A 206 1.12 9.69 8.40
C ARG A 206 2.63 9.49 8.45
N VAL A 207 3.27 10.27 9.33
CA VAL A 207 4.63 10.04 9.83
C VAL A 207 4.56 8.88 10.82
N ILE A 208 5.02 7.70 10.40
CA ILE A 208 5.20 6.58 11.30
C ILE A 208 6.62 6.69 11.85
N THR A 209 6.76 7.38 12.97
CA THR A 209 7.96 7.27 13.81
C THR A 209 7.83 5.97 14.59
N ASN A 210 8.65 4.98 14.26
CA ASN A 210 8.71 3.66 14.89
C ASN A 210 7.42 2.83 14.68
N LEU A 211 7.33 2.14 13.54
CA LEU A 211 6.86 0.75 13.64
C LEU A 211 7.81 0.12 14.67
N ASP A 212 7.28 -0.31 15.82
CA ASP A 212 8.07 -0.89 16.91
C ASP A 212 8.52 -2.29 16.48
N LEU A 213 9.35 -2.32 15.43
CA LEU A 213 9.65 -3.47 14.62
C LEU A 213 10.35 -4.54 15.44
N GLU A 214 11.16 -4.18 16.44
CA GLU A 214 11.75 -5.13 17.39
C GLU A 214 10.70 -6.00 18.11
N LYS A 215 9.57 -5.43 18.53
CA LYS A 215 8.48 -6.20 19.17
C LYS A 215 7.75 -7.13 18.22
N ILE A 216 7.79 -6.82 16.92
CA ILE A 216 7.14 -7.57 15.84
C ILE A 216 8.09 -8.67 15.33
N PHE A 217 9.37 -8.34 15.12
CA PHE A 217 10.43 -9.25 14.66
C PHE A 217 10.66 -10.38 15.65
N ASN A 218 10.58 -10.12 16.95
CA ASN A 218 10.75 -11.16 17.98
C ASN A 218 9.62 -12.21 18.02
N LYS A 219 8.55 -12.07 17.22
CA LYS A 219 7.37 -12.96 17.25
C LYS A 219 6.91 -13.47 15.87
N SER A 220 7.59 -13.12 14.78
CA SER A 220 7.04 -13.29 13.42
C SER A 220 7.86 -14.24 12.54
N SER A 221 7.21 -14.84 11.54
CA SER A 221 7.84 -15.77 10.60
C SER A 221 8.73 -15.02 9.59
N SER A 222 9.67 -15.72 8.95
CA SER A 222 10.60 -15.14 7.96
C SER A 222 9.91 -14.35 6.83
N MET A 223 8.69 -14.73 6.46
CA MET A 223 7.87 -14.06 5.43
C MET A 223 7.26 -12.74 5.92
N ASP A 224 6.86 -12.68 7.19
CA ASP A 224 6.30 -11.47 7.80
C ASP A 224 7.37 -10.37 7.88
N ILE A 225 8.60 -10.73 8.24
CA ILE A 225 9.77 -9.83 8.33
C ILE A 225 9.98 -9.04 7.02
N ARG A 226 9.93 -9.73 5.88
CA ARG A 226 10.12 -9.10 4.55
C ARG A 226 9.02 -8.08 4.23
N ILE A 227 7.77 -8.40 4.57
CA ILE A 227 6.63 -7.50 4.37
C ILE A 227 6.81 -6.23 5.22
N TYR A 228 7.24 -6.37 6.48
CA TYR A 228 7.51 -5.24 7.36
C TYR A 228 8.64 -4.33 6.84
N GLN A 229 9.79 -4.92 6.49
CA GLN A 229 10.94 -4.19 5.95
C GLN A 229 10.56 -3.40 4.69
N LYS A 230 9.79 -4.01 3.78
CA LYS A 230 9.28 -3.33 2.58
C LYS A 230 8.44 -2.08 2.92
N HIS A 231 7.53 -2.18 3.88
CA HIS A 231 6.71 -1.02 4.26
C HIS A 231 7.51 0.03 5.03
N GLU A 232 8.49 -0.38 5.84
CA GLU A 232 9.43 0.53 6.49
C GLU A 232 10.26 1.33 5.47
N LYS A 233 10.89 0.65 4.51
CA LYS A 233 11.59 1.27 3.36
C LYS A 233 10.72 2.34 2.70
N THR A 234 9.50 1.97 2.35
CA THR A 234 8.52 2.87 1.71
C THR A 234 8.21 4.07 2.59
N SER A 235 8.09 3.85 3.91
CA SER A 235 7.82 4.90 4.89
C SER A 235 8.93 5.96 4.91
N TYR A 236 10.20 5.55 4.88
CA TYR A 236 11.33 6.50 4.84
C TYR A 236 11.30 7.39 3.60
N LEU A 237 10.98 6.81 2.43
CA LEU A 237 10.85 7.56 1.18
C LEU A 237 9.71 8.58 1.23
N VAL A 238 8.52 8.15 1.68
CA VAL A 238 7.33 9.02 1.79
C VAL A 238 7.54 10.13 2.82
N GLN A 239 8.26 9.86 3.91
CA GLN A 239 8.57 10.83 4.95
C GLN A 239 9.75 11.76 4.60
N GLY A 240 10.46 11.51 3.49
CA GLY A 240 11.65 12.27 3.11
C GLY A 240 12.86 12.01 4.01
N GLN A 241 12.87 10.91 4.76
CA GLN A 241 13.99 10.48 5.62
C GLN A 241 15.05 9.74 4.78
N LEU A 242 15.60 10.44 3.79
CA LEU A 242 16.47 9.85 2.77
C LEU A 242 17.79 9.34 3.33
N ASP A 243 18.35 10.00 4.35
CA ASP A 243 19.61 9.57 4.98
C ASP A 243 19.43 8.23 5.73
N LEU A 244 18.27 8.02 6.36
CA LEU A 244 17.95 6.74 7.00
C LEU A 244 17.75 5.64 5.96
N TYR A 245 17.05 5.96 4.87
CA TYR A 245 16.89 5.04 3.75
C TYR A 245 18.26 4.64 3.15
N GLU A 246 19.12 5.62 2.88
CA GLU A 246 20.43 5.42 2.28
C GLU A 246 21.33 4.53 3.15
N ASN A 247 21.40 4.81 4.46
CA ASN A 247 22.25 4.06 5.38
C ASN A 247 21.78 2.63 5.66
N VAL A 248 20.47 2.38 5.58
CA VAL A 248 19.87 1.09 6.00
C VAL A 248 19.50 0.21 4.81
N TYR A 249 19.13 0.80 3.68
CA TYR A 249 18.39 0.09 2.63
C TYR A 249 18.88 0.26 1.20
N LEU A 250 19.66 1.30 0.89
CA LEU A 250 20.23 1.42 -0.45
C LEU A 250 21.15 0.23 -0.73
N ASP A 251 21.04 -0.34 -1.93
CA ASP A 251 21.73 -1.56 -2.39
C ASP A 251 21.24 -2.91 -1.79
N ASN A 252 20.16 -2.92 -0.98
CA ASN A 252 19.54 -4.13 -0.42
C ASN A 252 18.46 -4.77 -1.33
N GLU A 253 18.79 -4.94 -2.63
CA GLU A 253 18.02 -5.70 -3.65
C GLU A 253 16.56 -5.24 -3.92
N ASP A 254 16.15 -4.01 -3.56
CA ASP A 254 14.79 -3.50 -3.86
C ASP A 254 14.83 -2.39 -4.92
N ALA A 255 14.93 -2.81 -6.18
CA ALA A 255 15.01 -1.92 -7.34
C ALA A 255 13.84 -0.92 -7.44
N TYR A 256 12.65 -1.29 -6.97
CA TYR A 256 11.47 -0.41 -6.99
C TYR A 256 11.60 0.74 -5.98
N ALA A 257 12.08 0.42 -4.77
CA ALA A 257 12.34 1.40 -3.72
C ALA A 257 13.48 2.34 -4.14
N ASP A 258 14.59 1.77 -4.62
CA ASP A 258 15.78 2.50 -5.01
C ASP A 258 15.51 3.43 -6.21
N SER A 259 14.70 2.98 -7.17
CA SER A 259 14.25 3.85 -8.27
C SER A 259 13.47 5.07 -7.76
N THR A 260 12.58 4.87 -6.79
CA THR A 260 11.82 5.97 -6.18
C THR A 260 12.74 6.91 -5.38
N TYR A 261 13.73 6.37 -4.67
CA TYR A 261 14.77 7.14 -4.00
C TYR A 261 15.53 8.06 -4.97
N PHE A 262 16.03 7.51 -6.09
CA PHE A 262 16.76 8.31 -7.08
C PHE A 262 15.89 9.34 -7.77
N LEU A 263 14.60 9.05 -7.98
CA LEU A 263 13.65 10.08 -8.41
C LEU A 263 13.60 11.21 -7.38
N ILE A 264 13.42 10.95 -6.09
CA ILE A 264 13.38 12.01 -5.06
C ILE A 264 14.68 12.84 -5.04
N LYS A 265 15.84 12.21 -5.26
CA LYS A 265 17.14 12.89 -5.37
C LYS A 265 17.37 13.60 -6.72
N ASN A 266 16.34 13.73 -7.56
CA ASN A 266 16.41 14.38 -8.87
C ASN A 266 17.37 13.69 -9.87
N ASN A 267 17.51 12.37 -9.78
CA ASN A 267 18.30 11.56 -10.71
C ASN A 267 17.42 10.57 -11.48
N LYS A 268 16.64 11.11 -12.42
CA LYS A 268 15.68 10.35 -13.23
C LYS A 268 16.31 9.30 -14.15
N GLU A 269 17.52 9.55 -14.65
CA GLU A 269 18.21 8.61 -15.54
C GLU A 269 18.65 7.36 -14.79
N LYS A 270 19.23 7.53 -13.59
CA LYS A 270 19.61 6.40 -12.73
C LYS A 270 18.38 5.62 -12.25
N ALA A 271 17.30 6.31 -11.90
CA ALA A 271 16.05 5.68 -11.52
C ALA A 271 15.48 4.78 -12.64
N LEU A 272 15.58 5.21 -13.89
CA LEU A 272 15.14 4.45 -15.06
C LEU A 272 16.07 3.26 -15.36
N ALA A 273 17.38 3.46 -15.26
CA ALA A 273 18.36 2.39 -15.49
C ALA A 273 18.12 1.19 -14.56
N ILE A 274 17.93 1.45 -13.26
CA ILE A 274 17.65 0.43 -12.24
C ILE A 274 16.40 -0.38 -12.59
N ILE A 275 15.30 0.29 -12.95
CA ILE A 275 14.06 -0.38 -13.33
C ILE A 275 14.24 -1.24 -14.58
N ARG A 276 14.93 -0.73 -15.61
CA ARG A 276 15.12 -1.47 -16.85
C ARG A 276 15.98 -2.71 -16.64
N ASP A 277 16.98 -2.65 -15.77
CA ASP A 277 17.77 -3.82 -15.43
C ASP A 277 16.98 -4.85 -14.61
N GLU A 278 16.13 -4.40 -13.69
CA GLU A 278 15.23 -5.28 -12.95
C GLU A 278 14.20 -5.98 -13.86
N ILE A 279 13.60 -5.25 -14.82
CA ILE A 279 12.66 -5.83 -15.79
C ILE A 279 13.34 -6.89 -16.67
N LYS A 280 14.62 -6.71 -17.02
CA LYS A 280 15.39 -7.74 -17.75
C LYS A 280 15.63 -8.97 -16.89
N ARG A 281 15.93 -8.78 -15.60
CA ARG A 281 16.20 -9.88 -14.64
C ARG A 281 14.92 -10.66 -14.32
N LEU A 282 13.79 -9.98 -14.17
CA LEU A 282 12.49 -10.55 -13.83
C LEU A 282 11.42 -10.12 -14.85
N PRO A 283 11.28 -10.85 -15.99
CA PRO A 283 10.34 -10.48 -17.04
C PRO A 283 8.86 -10.54 -16.59
N ASN A 284 8.58 -11.32 -15.55
CA ASN A 284 7.29 -11.32 -14.84
C ASN A 284 7.32 -10.24 -13.76
N LEU A 285 6.90 -9.02 -14.11
CA LEU A 285 6.76 -7.92 -13.16
C LEU A 285 5.96 -8.36 -11.93
N ASN A 286 6.42 -7.96 -10.74
CA ASN A 286 5.66 -8.16 -9.52
C ASN A 286 4.34 -7.38 -9.60
N LEU A 287 3.22 -8.10 -9.60
CA LEU A 287 1.87 -7.59 -9.91
C LEU A 287 1.20 -6.83 -8.75
N SER A 288 1.94 -6.61 -7.67
CA SER A 288 1.43 -5.81 -6.56
C SER A 288 1.17 -4.37 -7.03
N ALA A 289 0.14 -3.75 -6.46
CA ALA A 289 -0.36 -2.45 -6.93
C ALA A 289 -0.13 -1.31 -5.92
N GLY A 290 0.60 -1.57 -4.83
CA GLY A 290 0.98 -0.55 -3.87
C GLY A 290 2.02 0.44 -4.44
N LEU A 291 2.33 1.47 -3.64
CA LEU A 291 3.11 2.64 -3.98
C LEU A 291 4.38 2.29 -4.72
N ILE A 292 5.19 1.40 -4.14
CA ILE A 292 6.52 1.12 -4.67
C ILE A 292 6.48 0.42 -6.04
N TYR A 293 5.48 -0.41 -6.30
CA TYR A 293 5.35 -1.16 -7.56
C TYR A 293 4.91 -0.31 -8.74
N ARG A 294 4.54 0.96 -8.50
CA ARG A 294 4.34 1.95 -9.56
C ARG A 294 5.63 2.67 -9.96
N ALA A 295 6.77 2.35 -9.35
CA ALA A 295 8.07 2.90 -9.71
C ALA A 295 8.42 2.77 -11.21
N PRO A 296 8.12 1.65 -11.92
CA PRO A 296 8.41 1.59 -13.35
C PRO A 296 7.67 2.64 -14.18
N VAL A 297 6.39 2.87 -13.85
CA VAL A 297 5.58 3.88 -14.52
C VAL A 297 6.10 5.28 -14.20
N ARG A 298 6.46 5.55 -12.94
CA ARG A 298 7.08 6.83 -12.55
C ARG A 298 8.38 7.09 -13.29
N ALA A 299 9.26 6.09 -13.35
CA ALA A 299 10.59 6.24 -13.95
C ALA A 299 10.49 6.49 -15.46
N GLU A 300 9.62 5.76 -16.18
CA GLU A 300 9.41 6.00 -17.60
C GLU A 300 8.80 7.39 -17.86
N LEU A 301 7.77 7.78 -17.09
CA LEU A 301 7.12 9.10 -17.22
C LEU A 301 8.06 10.27 -16.90
N ALA A 302 8.83 10.19 -15.82
CA ALA A 302 9.80 11.21 -15.42
C ALA A 302 10.87 11.47 -16.49
N ASN A 303 11.15 10.47 -17.34
CA ASN A 303 12.07 10.57 -18.47
C ASN A 303 11.36 10.90 -19.80
N GLY A 304 10.05 11.17 -19.79
CA GLY A 304 9.28 11.52 -20.99
C GLY A 304 8.81 10.33 -21.83
N ASN A 305 9.06 9.09 -21.40
CA ASN A 305 8.74 7.87 -22.14
C ASN A 305 7.27 7.44 -21.93
N HIS A 306 6.33 8.32 -22.31
CA HIS A 306 4.90 8.14 -22.09
C HIS A 306 4.30 6.91 -22.75
N GLU A 307 4.76 6.49 -23.93
CA GLU A 307 4.24 5.27 -24.58
C GLU A 307 4.63 4.00 -23.82
N ALA A 308 5.87 3.92 -23.31
CA ALA A 308 6.29 2.81 -22.47
C ALA A 308 5.49 2.77 -21.16
N ALA A 309 5.28 3.94 -20.54
CA ALA A 309 4.44 4.07 -19.35
C ALA A 309 2.99 3.63 -19.61
N PHE A 310 2.40 4.05 -20.73
CA PHE A 310 1.06 3.66 -21.14
C PHE A 310 0.94 2.15 -21.30
N GLN A 311 1.89 1.51 -21.99
CA GLN A 311 1.92 0.05 -22.15
C GLN A 311 2.03 -0.68 -20.81
N LEU A 312 2.84 -0.17 -19.87
CA LEU A 312 2.93 -0.72 -18.51
C LEU A 312 1.60 -0.62 -17.77
N ILE A 313 0.92 0.54 -17.82
CA ILE A 313 -0.39 0.73 -17.19
C ILE A 313 -1.42 -0.24 -17.79
N GLN A 314 -1.46 -0.37 -19.12
CA GLN A 314 -2.37 -1.30 -19.79
C GLN A 314 -2.07 -2.76 -19.41
N LYS A 315 -0.78 -3.14 -19.32
CA LYS A 315 -0.38 -4.47 -18.84
C LYS A 315 -0.85 -4.71 -17.42
N TYR A 316 -0.70 -3.74 -16.51
CA TYR A 316 -1.24 -3.87 -15.16
C TYR A 316 -2.76 -4.03 -15.18
N ARG A 317 -3.50 -3.20 -15.92
CA ARG A 317 -4.97 -3.27 -16.01
C ARG A 317 -5.47 -4.59 -16.59
N ALA A 318 -4.85 -5.09 -17.67
CA ALA A 318 -5.19 -6.37 -18.29
C ALA A 318 -5.01 -7.54 -17.32
N LEU A 319 -4.01 -7.44 -16.45
CA LEU A 319 -3.75 -8.40 -15.38
C LEU A 319 -4.55 -8.08 -14.10
N GLY A 320 -5.65 -7.31 -14.16
CA GLY A 320 -6.48 -6.96 -12.99
C GLY A 320 -5.80 -6.06 -11.94
N GLY A 321 -4.61 -5.55 -12.26
CA GLY A 321 -3.74 -4.69 -11.46
C GLY A 321 -4.23 -3.26 -11.24
N TRP A 322 -5.51 -2.94 -11.45
CA TRP A 322 -6.04 -1.57 -11.36
C TRP A 322 -5.72 -0.93 -10.00
N HIS A 323 -5.30 0.32 -10.02
CA HIS A 323 -5.05 1.16 -8.86
C HIS A 323 -5.65 2.56 -9.09
N TYR A 324 -6.10 3.21 -8.02
CA TYR A 324 -6.78 4.50 -8.12
C TYR A 324 -5.87 5.64 -8.59
N MET A 325 -4.55 5.46 -8.49
CA MET A 325 -3.54 6.39 -9.06
C MET A 325 -3.26 6.16 -10.54
N ASP A 326 -3.77 5.09 -11.15
CA ASP A 326 -3.53 4.83 -12.57
C ASP A 326 -4.09 5.97 -13.44
N ASP A 327 -5.20 6.58 -13.04
CA ASP A 327 -5.78 7.73 -13.74
C ASP A 327 -4.85 8.96 -13.67
N PHE A 328 -4.11 9.16 -12.57
CA PHE A 328 -3.10 10.23 -12.50
C PHE A 328 -1.93 9.97 -13.47
N TYR A 329 -1.46 8.72 -13.56
CA TYR A 329 -0.42 8.37 -14.52
C TYR A 329 -0.90 8.48 -15.96
N LEU A 330 -2.16 8.15 -16.25
CA LEU A 330 -2.75 8.37 -17.57
C LEU A 330 -2.88 9.87 -17.89
N ALA A 331 -3.24 10.71 -16.92
CA ALA A 331 -3.24 12.16 -17.10
C ALA A 331 -1.85 12.66 -17.52
N ARG A 332 -0.78 12.15 -16.90
CA ARG A 332 0.62 12.44 -17.26
C ARG A 332 0.97 12.01 -18.69
N VAL A 333 0.53 10.82 -19.10
CA VAL A 333 0.69 10.32 -20.48
C VAL A 333 0.02 11.28 -21.46
N GLU A 334 -1.22 11.68 -21.20
CA GLU A 334 -1.99 12.52 -22.12
C GLU A 334 -1.46 13.97 -22.19
N LEU A 335 -0.94 14.51 -21.08
CA LEU A 335 -0.21 15.77 -21.11
C LEU A 335 1.01 15.69 -22.04
N LEU A 336 1.79 14.61 -21.97
CA LEU A 336 2.95 14.39 -22.85
C LEU A 336 2.54 14.19 -24.32
N ARG A 337 1.33 13.67 -24.58
CA ARG A 337 0.73 13.57 -25.92
C ARG A 337 0.17 14.91 -26.43
N GLY A 338 0.04 15.92 -25.57
CA GLY A 338 -0.56 17.21 -25.89
C GLY A 338 -2.09 17.24 -25.78
N ASN A 339 -2.72 16.17 -25.27
CA ASN A 339 -4.17 16.03 -25.13
C ASN A 339 -4.65 16.55 -23.77
N ARG A 340 -4.75 17.88 -23.63
CA ARG A 340 -5.13 18.52 -22.35
C ARG A 340 -6.53 18.18 -21.85
N GLU A 341 -7.47 17.95 -22.77
CA GLU A 341 -8.85 17.63 -22.42
C GLU A 341 -8.95 16.25 -21.76
N GLU A 342 -8.40 15.22 -22.40
CA GLU A 342 -8.34 13.86 -21.83
C GLU A 342 -7.51 13.84 -20.53
N ALA A 343 -6.38 14.56 -20.48
CA ALA A 343 -5.60 14.68 -19.26
C ALA A 343 -6.40 15.25 -18.09
N THR A 344 -7.31 16.20 -18.37
CA THR A 344 -8.20 16.80 -17.38
C THR A 344 -9.25 15.82 -16.86
N GLU A 345 -9.83 15.00 -17.73
CA GLU A 345 -10.76 13.95 -17.32
C GLU A 345 -10.07 12.93 -16.40
N GLN A 346 -8.92 12.43 -16.82
CA GLN A 346 -8.14 11.46 -16.03
C GLN A 346 -7.68 12.05 -14.69
N PHE A 347 -7.24 13.32 -14.67
CA PHE A 347 -6.86 14.00 -13.44
C PHE A 347 -8.06 14.22 -12.50
N ASN A 348 -9.23 14.55 -13.03
CA ASN A 348 -10.47 14.67 -12.24
C ASN A 348 -10.84 13.34 -11.56
N ASN A 349 -10.70 12.21 -12.27
CA ASN A 349 -10.93 10.87 -11.73
C ASN A 349 -9.92 10.56 -10.62
N ALA A 350 -8.64 10.80 -10.87
CA ALA A 350 -7.59 10.61 -9.86
C ALA A 350 -7.84 11.46 -8.61
N TYR A 351 -8.20 12.74 -8.78
CA TYR A 351 -8.51 13.66 -7.69
C TYR A 351 -9.72 13.18 -6.87
N HIS A 352 -10.78 12.72 -7.55
CA HIS A 352 -11.96 12.15 -6.90
C HIS A 352 -11.58 10.95 -6.02
N TRP A 353 -10.84 9.98 -6.57
CA TRP A 353 -10.42 8.80 -5.82
C TRP A 353 -9.50 9.16 -4.65
N CYS A 354 -8.56 10.08 -4.85
CA CYS A 354 -7.70 10.56 -3.76
C CYS A 354 -8.53 11.17 -2.63
N ARG A 355 -9.60 11.91 -2.94
CA ARG A 355 -10.50 12.42 -1.88
C ARG A 355 -11.27 11.30 -1.18
N TYR A 356 -11.83 10.36 -1.95
CA TYR A 356 -12.60 9.25 -1.40
C TYR A 356 -11.76 8.35 -0.47
N PHE A 357 -10.51 8.05 -0.85
CA PHE A 357 -9.58 7.24 -0.05
C PHE A 357 -8.76 8.05 0.96
N ASN A 358 -9.00 9.36 1.09
CA ASN A 358 -8.20 10.27 1.90
C ASN A 358 -6.69 10.26 1.52
N ALA A 359 -6.35 10.08 0.25
CA ALA A 359 -4.99 9.96 -0.28
C ALA A 359 -4.49 11.27 -0.94
N SER A 360 -4.87 12.44 -0.45
CA SER A 360 -4.43 13.73 -1.04
C SER A 360 -2.91 13.91 -0.97
N GLN A 361 -2.28 13.49 0.13
CA GLN A 361 -0.83 13.51 0.30
C GLN A 361 -0.13 12.56 -0.67
N ARG A 362 -0.82 11.48 -1.08
CA ARG A 362 -0.30 10.59 -2.11
C ARG A 362 -0.27 11.27 -3.48
N LEU A 363 -1.32 12.02 -3.83
CA LEU A 363 -1.31 12.83 -5.05
C LEU A 363 -0.18 13.88 -5.03
N ASP A 364 -0.02 14.59 -3.91
CA ASP A 364 1.08 15.55 -3.73
C ASP A 364 2.46 14.89 -3.90
N PHE A 365 2.64 13.69 -3.36
CA PHE A 365 3.86 12.90 -3.52
C PHE A 365 4.12 12.55 -4.99
N GLU A 366 3.12 12.07 -5.72
CA GLU A 366 3.29 11.74 -7.14
C GLU A 366 3.56 12.98 -8.01
N ILE A 367 2.89 14.11 -7.74
CA ILE A 367 3.12 15.37 -8.46
C ILE A 367 4.59 15.81 -8.31
N LYS A 368 5.18 15.70 -7.12
CA LYS A 368 6.59 16.05 -6.88
C LYS A 368 7.58 15.22 -7.71
N LEU A 369 7.21 13.99 -8.06
CA LEU A 369 8.02 13.10 -8.87
C LEU A 369 7.74 13.22 -10.38
N SER A 370 6.85 14.14 -10.77
CA SER A 370 6.40 14.32 -12.15
C SER A 370 7.20 15.40 -12.86
N TYR A 371 8.47 15.11 -13.13
CA TYR A 371 9.44 16.01 -13.78
C TYR A 371 9.04 16.51 -15.16
N GLU A 372 8.17 15.76 -15.83
CA GLU A 372 7.69 16.06 -17.17
C GLU A 372 6.50 17.02 -17.20
N ILE A 373 5.80 17.19 -16.07
CA ILE A 373 4.65 18.08 -15.99
C ILE A 373 5.13 19.51 -15.77
N LYS A 374 4.70 20.43 -16.64
CA LYS A 374 5.02 21.84 -16.47
C LYS A 374 4.09 22.48 -15.43
N PRO A 375 4.54 23.52 -14.71
CA PRO A 375 3.67 24.26 -13.79
C PRO A 375 2.37 24.77 -14.46
N GLU A 376 2.42 25.15 -15.74
CA GLU A 376 1.23 25.59 -16.47
C GLU A 376 0.21 24.47 -16.69
N ASP A 377 0.68 23.23 -16.86
CA ASP A 377 -0.20 22.07 -17.01
C ASP A 377 -0.88 21.74 -15.67
N LEU A 378 -0.16 21.77 -14.55
CA LEU A 378 -0.76 21.59 -13.22
C LEU A 378 -1.78 22.69 -12.91
N TRP A 379 -1.45 23.94 -13.24
CA TRP A 379 -2.39 25.05 -13.08
C TRP A 379 -3.63 24.84 -13.93
N TYR A 380 -3.47 24.49 -15.22
CA TYR A 380 -4.58 24.20 -16.11
C TYR A 380 -5.49 23.09 -15.58
N LEU A 381 -4.91 21.97 -15.15
CA LEU A 381 -5.65 20.86 -14.55
C LEU A 381 -6.41 21.29 -13.29
N SER A 382 -5.79 22.12 -12.44
CA SER A 382 -6.42 22.61 -11.21
C SER A 382 -7.63 23.52 -11.45
N GLN A 383 -7.59 24.34 -12.50
CA GLN A 383 -8.70 25.24 -12.88
C GLN A 383 -9.91 24.48 -13.42
N HIS A 384 -9.67 23.32 -14.04
CA HIS A 384 -10.71 22.48 -14.65
C HIS A 384 -11.13 21.31 -13.76
N LEU A 385 -10.84 21.41 -12.45
CA LEU A 385 -11.39 20.49 -11.47
C LEU A 385 -12.91 20.69 -11.38
N ASN A 386 -13.67 19.71 -11.84
CA ASN A 386 -15.13 19.81 -11.92
C ASN A 386 -15.77 19.73 -10.52
N GLU A 387 -16.48 20.79 -10.12
CA GLU A 387 -17.23 20.83 -8.86
C GLU A 387 -18.40 19.83 -8.80
N LYS A 388 -18.82 19.22 -9.93
CA LYS A 388 -19.87 18.19 -9.95
C LYS A 388 -19.53 16.95 -9.11
N ASN A 389 -18.25 16.71 -8.80
CA ASN A 389 -17.82 15.68 -7.84
C ASN A 389 -17.99 16.09 -6.36
N LYS A 390 -18.55 17.27 -6.04
CA LYS A 390 -19.09 17.60 -4.71
C LYS A 390 -20.46 16.94 -4.45
N GLY A 391 -21.18 16.50 -5.50
CA GLY A 391 -22.60 16.09 -5.42
C GLY A 391 -22.87 14.58 -5.42
N ALA A 392 -21.95 13.74 -5.89
CA ALA A 392 -22.06 12.29 -5.78
C ALA A 392 -21.32 11.84 -4.51
N LEU A 393 -21.94 12.10 -3.36
CA LEU A 393 -21.83 11.40 -2.07
C LEU A 393 -22.41 12.35 -1.01
N GLN A 394 -23.74 12.38 -0.90
CA GLN A 394 -24.35 12.46 0.43
C GLN A 394 -24.03 11.15 1.16
N ILE A 395 -22.76 10.98 1.56
CA ILE A 395 -22.49 10.17 2.74
C ILE A 395 -23.09 10.98 3.86
N LYS A 396 -24.17 10.46 4.45
CA LYS A 396 -24.77 10.99 5.68
C LYS A 396 -23.64 11.45 6.60
N ASP A 397 -23.72 12.70 7.01
CA ASP A 397 -22.94 13.32 8.08
C ASP A 397 -23.18 12.58 9.42
N SER A 398 -22.73 11.32 9.50
CA SER A 398 -22.85 10.46 10.66
C SER A 398 -21.63 9.55 10.80
N VAL A 399 -20.44 10.05 10.44
CA VAL A 399 -19.22 9.72 11.17
C VAL A 399 -18.49 11.03 11.39
N SER A 400 -18.59 11.52 12.62
CA SER A 400 -17.89 12.68 13.12
C SER A 400 -16.40 12.64 12.72
N TYR A 401 -16.02 13.45 11.73
CA TYR A 401 -14.63 13.76 11.40
C TYR A 401 -13.99 14.55 12.54
N LYS A 402 -13.71 13.89 13.66
CA LYS A 402 -12.86 14.46 14.71
C LYS A 402 -11.39 14.29 14.33
N ASN A 403 -10.79 15.44 13.97
CA ASN A 403 -9.38 15.81 14.15
C ASN A 403 -8.41 15.69 12.97
N HIS A 404 -8.79 16.14 11.76
CA HIS A 404 -7.83 16.95 11.00
C HIS A 404 -8.05 18.39 11.43
N LYS A 405 -7.18 18.87 12.32
CA LYS A 405 -7.27 20.24 12.80
C LYS A 405 -6.86 21.19 11.67
N TYR A 406 -7.71 22.15 11.32
CA TYR A 406 -7.40 23.23 10.38
C TYR A 406 -6.85 24.45 11.13
N GLY A 407 -6.12 25.31 10.41
CA GLY A 407 -5.54 26.53 10.95
C GLY A 407 -4.61 26.23 12.12
N ILE A 408 -4.71 27.01 13.19
CA ILE A 408 -3.86 26.91 14.39
C ILE A 408 -3.89 25.53 15.04
N GLY A 409 -4.96 24.78 14.81
CA GLY A 409 -5.03 23.43 15.31
C GLY A 409 -4.03 22.47 14.65
N ARG A 410 -3.47 22.76 13.47
CA ARG A 410 -2.39 21.97 12.85
C ARG A 410 -1.10 21.98 13.67
N LEU A 411 -0.84 23.04 14.44
CA LEU A 411 0.34 23.12 15.30
C LEU A 411 0.13 22.29 16.57
N ILE A 412 0.74 21.11 16.59
CA ILE A 412 0.72 20.18 17.74
C ILE A 412 1.82 20.60 18.72
N GLY A 413 1.44 20.89 19.95
CA GLY A 413 2.37 21.31 21.00
C GLY A 413 1.70 22.21 22.04
N LYS A 414 2.11 22.03 23.29
CA LYS A 414 1.63 22.77 24.47
C LYS A 414 2.76 23.52 25.20
N SER A 415 3.98 23.51 24.68
CA SER A 415 5.09 24.26 25.27
C SER A 415 4.81 25.76 25.17
N GLN A 416 5.45 26.53 26.05
CA GLN A 416 5.30 27.98 26.07
C GLN A 416 5.77 28.62 24.75
N SER A 417 6.83 28.09 24.13
CA SER A 417 7.29 28.50 22.80
C SER A 417 6.26 28.25 21.71
N THR A 418 5.59 27.09 21.69
CA THR A 418 4.52 26.79 20.72
C THR A 418 3.30 27.68 20.94
N LEU A 419 2.94 27.99 22.18
CA LEU A 419 1.83 28.90 22.49
C LEU A 419 2.13 30.32 22.00
N LEU A 420 3.35 30.81 22.21
CA LEU A 420 3.79 32.10 21.67
C LEU A 420 3.76 32.12 20.14
N LEU A 421 4.26 31.07 19.48
CA LEU A 421 4.19 30.94 18.02
C LEU A 421 2.76 30.99 17.50
N LYS A 422 1.82 30.27 18.14
CA LYS A 422 0.39 30.32 17.78
C LYS A 422 -0.20 31.72 17.91
N ASN A 423 0.19 32.46 18.94
CA ASN A 423 -0.26 33.85 19.13
C ASN A 423 0.34 34.79 18.08
N LEU A 424 1.61 34.61 17.71
CA LEU A 424 2.24 35.36 16.62
C LEU A 424 1.51 35.10 15.31
N ILE A 425 1.20 33.84 14.99
CA ILE A 425 0.46 33.50 13.77
C ILE A 425 -0.91 34.18 13.75
N LYS A 426 -1.70 34.11 14.85
CA LYS A 426 -2.98 34.84 14.92
C LYS A 426 -2.85 36.34 14.67
N LYS A 427 -1.77 36.93 15.17
CA LYS A 427 -1.52 38.37 15.09
C LYS A 427 -1.13 38.80 13.67
N TYR A 428 -0.28 38.01 13.00
CA TYR A 428 0.30 38.38 11.71
C TYR A 428 -0.45 37.82 10.49
N ALA A 429 -1.19 36.71 10.63
CA ALA A 429 -1.97 36.12 9.54
C ALA A 429 -2.94 37.09 8.83
N PRO A 430 -3.68 37.99 9.50
CA PRO A 430 -4.57 38.93 8.81
C PRO A 430 -3.84 40.15 8.19
N MET A 431 -2.52 40.26 8.33
CA MET A 431 -1.75 41.39 7.80
C MET A 431 -1.34 41.14 6.34
N GLU A 432 -1.41 42.18 5.51
CA GLU A 432 -1.03 42.12 4.08
C GLU A 432 0.50 42.21 3.85
N SER A 433 1.31 42.14 4.91
CA SER A 433 2.78 42.26 4.87
C SER A 433 3.48 40.92 4.67
N ASN A 434 4.67 40.95 4.04
CA ASN A 434 5.52 39.76 3.90
C ASN A 434 5.98 39.22 5.26
N ILE A 435 5.91 37.90 5.45
CA ILE A 435 6.30 37.22 6.69
C ILE A 435 7.53 36.34 6.42
N LEU A 436 8.63 36.60 7.13
CA LEU A 436 9.81 35.75 7.13
C LEU A 436 9.75 34.75 8.29
N ILE A 437 9.83 33.46 7.98
CA ILE A 437 9.85 32.38 8.97
C ILE A 437 11.27 31.83 9.04
N THR A 438 11.91 31.93 10.20
CA THR A 438 13.26 31.43 10.43
C THR A 438 13.26 30.21 11.36
N GLY A 439 14.31 29.40 11.26
CA GLY A 439 14.49 28.20 12.08
C GLY A 439 15.36 27.15 11.38
N GLU A 440 15.85 26.18 12.15
CA GLU A 440 16.67 25.08 11.65
C GLU A 440 15.89 24.17 10.67
N THR A 441 16.60 23.35 9.90
CA THR A 441 15.98 22.39 8.98
C THR A 441 15.15 21.37 9.76
N GLY A 442 13.94 21.05 9.30
CA GLY A 442 13.07 20.05 9.94
C GLY A 442 12.17 20.54 11.10
N VAL A 443 12.27 21.80 11.53
CA VAL A 443 11.45 22.33 12.67
C VAL A 443 10.00 22.69 12.31
N GLY A 444 9.55 22.37 11.08
CA GLY A 444 8.17 22.59 10.64
C GLY A 444 7.85 24.00 10.14
N LYS A 445 8.82 24.72 9.55
CA LYS A 445 8.61 26.06 8.95
C LYS A 445 7.48 26.07 7.92
N ASP A 446 7.37 25.02 7.10
CA ASP A 446 6.32 24.88 6.08
C ASP A 446 4.92 24.74 6.70
N VAL A 447 4.83 24.06 7.85
CA VAL A 447 3.59 23.93 8.62
C VAL A 447 3.15 25.30 9.14
N VAL A 448 4.10 26.11 9.63
CA VAL A 448 3.83 27.48 10.09
C VAL A 448 3.35 28.35 8.93
N ALA A 449 3.99 28.28 7.76
CA ALA A 449 3.59 29.02 6.57
C ALA A 449 2.17 28.68 6.10
N LYS A 450 1.82 27.39 6.10
CA LYS A 450 0.48 26.92 5.75
C LYS A 450 -0.58 27.37 6.75
N VAL A 451 -0.26 27.36 8.04
CA VAL A 451 -1.17 27.85 9.09
C VAL A 451 -1.38 29.36 9.00
N LEU A 452 -0.34 30.12 8.66
CA LEU A 452 -0.47 31.56 8.40
C LEU A 452 -1.46 31.83 7.25
N HIS A 453 -1.37 31.08 6.15
CA HIS A 453 -2.32 31.21 5.04
C HIS A 453 -3.76 30.90 5.47
N GLU A 454 -3.96 29.79 6.18
CA GLU A 454 -5.28 29.33 6.64
C GLU A 454 -5.96 30.29 7.63
N GLU A 455 -5.17 31.03 8.41
CA GLU A 455 -5.65 32.05 9.36
C GLU A 455 -5.74 33.46 8.74
N SER A 456 -5.37 33.63 7.46
CA SER A 456 -5.34 34.92 6.78
C SER A 456 -6.67 35.32 6.12
N SER A 457 -6.75 36.57 5.67
CA SER A 457 -7.81 37.06 4.75
C SER A 457 -7.85 36.25 3.44
N ARG A 458 -6.70 35.73 3.00
CA ARG A 458 -6.50 34.99 1.75
C ARG A 458 -6.68 33.48 1.89
N ARG A 459 -7.20 32.99 3.02
CA ARG A 459 -7.42 31.54 3.26
C ARG A 459 -8.24 30.79 2.21
N LYS A 460 -9.00 31.51 1.37
CA LYS A 460 -9.79 30.97 0.25
C LYS A 460 -9.04 30.95 -1.08
N GLU A 461 -7.94 31.71 -1.16
CA GLU A 461 -7.06 31.80 -2.33
C GLU A 461 -6.07 30.62 -2.35
N PRO A 462 -5.51 30.27 -3.52
CA PRO A 462 -4.52 29.21 -3.63
C PRO A 462 -3.27 29.51 -2.78
N TYR A 463 -2.75 28.47 -2.12
CA TYR A 463 -1.47 28.53 -1.41
C TYR A 463 -0.39 27.87 -2.27
N ILE A 464 0.54 28.66 -2.77
CA ILE A 464 1.65 28.17 -3.61
C ILE A 464 2.95 28.21 -2.79
N ALA A 465 3.50 27.03 -2.49
CA ALA A 465 4.80 26.90 -1.84
C ALA A 465 5.89 26.72 -2.90
N ILE A 466 6.84 27.66 -2.96
CA ILE A 466 7.98 27.62 -3.89
C ILE A 466 9.25 27.37 -3.10
N ASN A 467 10.02 26.37 -3.51
CA ASN A 467 11.37 26.15 -2.99
C ASN A 467 12.38 26.91 -3.85
N CYS A 468 12.88 28.04 -3.34
CA CYS A 468 13.88 28.84 -4.06
C CYS A 468 15.22 28.10 -4.25
N ALA A 469 15.53 27.08 -3.44
CA ALA A 469 16.77 26.32 -3.58
C ALA A 469 16.73 25.30 -4.73
N SER A 470 15.56 24.97 -5.27
CA SER A 470 15.41 24.05 -6.40
C SER A 470 15.33 24.75 -7.76
N ILE A 471 15.40 26.08 -7.79
CA ILE A 471 15.38 26.87 -9.03
C ILE A 471 16.80 27.39 -9.29
N ALA A 472 17.35 27.14 -10.47
CA ALA A 472 18.64 27.71 -10.86
C ALA A 472 18.55 29.25 -10.83
N GLU A 473 19.56 29.92 -10.28
CA GLU A 473 19.55 31.39 -10.07
C GLU A 473 19.24 32.15 -11.36
N SER A 474 19.74 31.66 -12.50
CA SER A 474 19.49 32.22 -13.83
C SER A 474 18.04 32.14 -14.31
N LEU A 475 17.22 31.25 -13.73
CA LEU A 475 15.81 31.05 -14.08
C LEU A 475 14.86 31.63 -13.02
N LEU A 476 15.35 31.93 -11.81
CA LEU A 476 14.52 32.37 -10.68
C LEU A 476 13.66 33.60 -11.01
N GLN A 477 14.23 34.62 -11.65
CA GLN A 477 13.48 35.82 -12.03
C GLN A 477 12.41 35.51 -13.09
N SER A 478 12.74 34.62 -14.04
CA SER A 478 11.82 34.19 -15.10
C SER A 478 10.64 33.36 -14.57
N GLU A 479 10.90 32.51 -13.57
CA GLU A 479 9.86 31.74 -12.87
C GLU A 479 8.96 32.66 -12.03
N LEU A 480 9.54 33.60 -11.28
CA LEU A 480 8.79 34.46 -10.36
C LEU A 480 7.98 35.56 -11.06
N PHE A 481 8.55 36.20 -12.08
CA PHE A 481 7.97 37.38 -12.73
C PHE A 481 7.49 37.11 -14.17
N GLY A 482 7.86 35.97 -14.76
CA GLY A 482 7.58 35.68 -16.16
C GLY A 482 8.61 36.30 -17.09
N HIS A 483 8.41 36.13 -18.40
CA HIS A 483 9.26 36.73 -19.43
C HIS A 483 8.51 36.90 -20.76
N GLU A 484 8.93 37.89 -21.55
CA GLU A 484 8.48 38.07 -22.93
C GLU A 484 9.35 37.26 -23.91
N VAL A 485 8.84 37.05 -25.13
CA VAL A 485 9.59 36.34 -26.19
C VAL A 485 10.91 37.06 -26.46
N GLY A 486 12.02 36.32 -26.45
CA GLY A 486 13.36 36.86 -26.70
C GLY A 486 14.07 37.49 -25.50
N ALA A 487 13.51 37.39 -24.29
CA ALA A 487 14.15 37.94 -23.08
C ALA A 487 15.52 37.28 -22.73
N PHE A 488 15.75 36.03 -23.16
CA PHE A 488 17.03 35.32 -23.06
C PHE A 488 17.13 34.23 -24.14
N THR A 489 18.32 33.65 -24.34
CA THR A 489 18.54 32.53 -25.27
C THR A 489 17.71 31.31 -24.85
N GLY A 490 16.62 31.03 -25.58
CA GLY A 490 15.65 29.97 -25.27
C GLY A 490 14.24 30.47 -24.91
N ALA A 491 14.02 31.78 -24.80
CA ALA A 491 12.70 32.39 -24.56
C ALA A 491 11.81 32.41 -25.82
N VAL A 492 11.36 31.23 -26.27
CA VAL A 492 10.60 31.06 -27.53
C VAL A 492 9.13 31.50 -27.41
N SER A 493 8.60 31.64 -26.20
CA SER A 493 7.20 32.04 -25.94
C SER A 493 7.07 32.89 -24.69
N LYS A 494 6.04 33.75 -24.65
CA LYS A 494 5.72 34.57 -23.48
C LYS A 494 5.28 33.68 -22.32
N ARG A 495 5.78 33.96 -21.11
CA ARG A 495 5.51 33.20 -19.89
C ARG A 495 5.08 34.16 -18.77
N LYS A 496 3.99 33.85 -18.06
CA LYS A 496 3.57 34.59 -16.87
C LYS A 496 4.28 34.03 -15.63
N GLY A 497 4.68 34.90 -14.71
CA GLY A 497 5.38 34.51 -13.49
C GLY A 497 4.46 34.03 -12.38
N VAL A 498 5.02 33.34 -11.39
CA VAL A 498 4.28 32.85 -10.22
C VAL A 498 3.62 33.99 -9.42
N PHE A 499 4.20 35.20 -9.40
CA PHE A 499 3.57 36.37 -8.76
C PHE A 499 2.34 36.91 -9.50
N GLU A 500 2.21 36.66 -10.80
CA GLU A 500 1.01 37.03 -11.57
C GLU A 500 -0.08 35.94 -11.45
N ALA A 501 0.28 34.76 -10.95
CA ALA A 501 -0.60 33.58 -10.84
C ALA A 501 -1.13 33.32 -9.41
N ALA A 502 -0.63 34.07 -8.42
CA ALA A 502 -1.01 34.02 -7.00
C ALA A 502 -1.72 35.32 -6.60
#